data_AF-A0NBL2-F1
#
_entry.id   AF-A0NBL2-F1
#
_cell.length_a   1.000
_cell.length_b   1.000
_cell.length_c   1.000
_cell.angle_alpha   90.00
_cell.angle_beta   90.00
_cell.angle_gamma   90.00
#
_symmetry.space_group_name_H-M   'P 1'
#
loop_
_entity.id
_entity.type
_entity.pdbx_description
1 polymer ?
#
loop_
_entity_poly.entity_id
_entity_poly.type
_entity_poly.pdbx_seq_one_letter_code
_entity_poly.pdbx_strand_id
1 'polypeptide(L)'
;MGKVISECWGIPTQAVMALLVLLLIQQPFEVAASTCGVRRLSPMGLVTKGIIAEPGDWPWHVALFAHMKSEKPAYKCGGSIISQHFVLSAAHCIKEPNPDHYFLKAGIHHLNNDNDTSVVVYNLFEIILHPKYDRHTFYNDIALMRPDRAISFASFSIFPICLWPTHNATLIDVLSRSGIAVGFGFDETHRISETLQQASMKVIEKQQCIEQLPEHVRFLPQDAGKMCAIGTESGANVCSGDSGGGLYFAKDQVWYLRGIVSAAARRDLDTGEATCNAALPATYTDVAQYTTWINAHQQLVDQRNLLKLEDCGVARNSEVQDEMKKPVFNQYPWNALLEFRQLDKVQTHLVCSGILIHPRYVLAVGHCVEGVFSNYKLQSVRLGEYNIRSVEDADPNAPATTITSQSVDIEQVFFHPNYNKPQYANNLALLKLKHNADTSKPNIKPICLPAVDDYKETFLTVSGWKRNKLIFPKMERDAMNLTSSITCRSEYDKLGVVLPPTEDVLCAVYKTRPKGHCHNYATGSPLQYIKRVDKVPRYFLAGLMVFSFPHCRAEGSEMFVNLERACDWIKDTVK
;
A
#
# COMPACT_ATOMS: atom_id res chain seq x y z
N MET A 1 15.03 10.58 -52.88
CA MET A 1 13.83 11.34 -52.49
C MET A 1 14.05 12.86 -52.42
N GLY A 2 15.19 13.35 -51.89
CA GLY A 2 15.46 14.80 -51.78
C GLY A 2 15.57 15.61 -53.09
N LYS A 3 15.91 14.97 -54.22
CA LYS A 3 15.94 15.64 -55.54
C LYS A 3 14.55 15.95 -56.13
N VAL A 4 13.50 15.27 -55.65
CA VAL A 4 12.13 15.41 -56.18
C VAL A 4 11.35 16.53 -55.47
N ILE A 5 11.80 16.93 -54.28
CA ILE A 5 11.11 17.94 -53.45
C ILE A 5 11.58 19.37 -53.79
N SER A 6 12.81 19.56 -54.29
CA SER A 6 13.33 20.91 -54.59
C SER A 6 12.74 21.54 -55.86
N GLU A 7 12.27 20.74 -56.81
CA GLU A 7 11.81 21.25 -58.12
C GLU A 7 10.36 21.75 -58.13
N CYS A 8 9.56 21.48 -57.10
CA CYS A 8 8.16 21.92 -57.07
C CYS A 8 7.91 23.22 -56.27
N TRP A 9 8.84 23.70 -55.44
CA TRP A 9 8.59 24.80 -54.49
C TRP A 9 9.65 25.92 -54.47
N GLY A 10 10.70 25.87 -55.29
CA GLY A 10 11.64 27.00 -55.44
C GLY A 10 12.46 27.34 -54.18
N ILE A 11 12.64 26.40 -53.26
CA ILE A 11 13.42 26.59 -52.03
C ILE A 11 14.84 26.05 -52.27
N PRO A 12 15.91 26.84 -52.05
CA PRO A 12 17.30 26.39 -52.21
C PRO A 12 17.60 25.16 -51.34
N THR A 13 18.30 24.17 -51.89
CA THR A 13 18.65 22.91 -51.20
C THR A 13 19.41 23.12 -49.88
N GLN A 14 20.12 24.25 -49.74
CA GLN A 14 20.77 24.64 -48.48
C GLN A 14 19.78 24.99 -47.35
N ALA A 15 18.62 25.56 -47.68
CA ALA A 15 17.60 25.92 -46.68
C ALA A 15 16.86 24.69 -46.14
N VAL A 16 16.64 23.67 -46.99
CA VAL A 16 16.01 22.40 -46.58
C VAL A 16 16.92 21.59 -45.65
N MET A 17 18.23 21.59 -45.92
CA MET A 17 19.22 20.96 -45.04
C MET A 17 19.34 21.71 -43.71
N ALA A 18 19.30 23.04 -43.70
CA ALA A 18 19.32 23.83 -42.47
C ALA A 18 18.07 23.60 -41.61
N LEU A 19 16.88 23.49 -42.22
CA LEU A 19 15.63 23.17 -41.51
C LEU A 19 15.62 21.76 -40.92
N LEU A 20 16.16 20.76 -41.63
CA LEU A 20 16.31 19.40 -41.11
C LEU A 20 17.34 19.32 -39.97
N VAL A 21 18.42 20.10 -40.04
CA VAL A 21 19.41 20.21 -38.96
C VAL A 21 18.84 20.96 -37.75
N LEU A 22 18.03 22.01 -37.95
CA LEU A 22 17.33 22.69 -36.85
C LEU A 22 16.24 21.81 -36.19
N LEU A 23 15.52 20.99 -36.97
CA LEU A 23 14.56 20.00 -36.46
C LEU A 23 15.23 18.85 -35.69
N LEU A 24 16.48 18.52 -36.00
CA LEU A 24 17.29 17.55 -35.25
C LEU A 24 17.93 18.14 -33.97
N ILE A 25 18.07 19.47 -33.89
CA ILE A 25 18.64 20.18 -32.71
C ILE A 25 17.54 20.58 -31.69
N GLN A 26 16.25 20.51 -32.06
CA GLN A 26 15.12 20.89 -31.21
C GLN A 26 14.19 19.74 -30.80
N GLN A 27 14.71 18.53 -30.64
CA GLN A 27 14.01 17.56 -29.78
C GLN A 27 14.47 17.82 -28.35
N PRO A 28 13.65 18.46 -27.49
CA PRO A 28 13.91 18.38 -26.06
C PRO A 28 13.92 16.89 -25.72
N PHE A 29 15.05 16.41 -25.23
CA PHE A 29 15.15 15.10 -24.62
C PHE A 29 14.29 15.19 -23.35
N GLU A 30 12.99 14.89 -23.46
CA GLU A 30 12.15 14.63 -22.30
C GLU A 30 12.73 13.36 -21.65
N VAL A 31 13.67 13.55 -20.72
CA VAL A 31 14.00 12.53 -19.74
C VAL A 31 12.71 12.30 -18.97
N ALA A 32 12.00 11.21 -19.29
CA ALA A 32 10.89 10.75 -18.49
C ALA A 32 11.34 10.75 -17.02
N ALA A 33 10.66 11.53 -16.18
CA ALA A 33 11.04 11.67 -14.78
C ALA A 33 11.01 10.29 -14.11
N SER A 34 12.18 9.68 -13.93
CA SER A 34 12.28 8.35 -13.32
C SER A 34 11.75 8.41 -11.89
N THR A 35 10.82 7.51 -11.55
CA THR A 35 10.16 7.46 -10.24
C THR A 35 11.00 6.81 -9.15
N CYS A 36 12.17 6.28 -9.50
CA CYS A 36 13.15 5.66 -8.63
C CYS A 36 14.58 5.88 -9.14
N GLY A 37 15.58 5.60 -8.31
CA GLY A 37 17.00 5.54 -8.70
C GLY A 37 17.61 6.89 -9.09
N VAL A 38 16.96 8.01 -8.78
CA VAL A 38 17.45 9.35 -9.10
C VAL A 38 18.08 9.97 -7.86
N ARG A 39 19.30 10.49 -8.01
CA ARG A 39 19.89 11.39 -7.02
C ARG A 39 19.41 12.81 -7.30
N ARG A 40 18.86 13.48 -6.30
CA ARG A 40 18.32 14.84 -6.44
C ARG A 40 19.37 15.94 -6.22
N LEU A 41 20.61 15.56 -5.89
CA LEU A 41 21.77 16.43 -5.82
C LEU A 41 22.58 16.29 -7.13
N SER A 42 23.14 17.40 -7.63
CA SER A 42 23.98 17.40 -8.83
C SER A 42 25.22 16.52 -8.61
N PRO A 43 25.70 15.81 -9.65
CA PRO A 43 26.81 14.88 -9.51
C PRO A 43 28.10 15.62 -9.13
N MET A 44 28.48 15.59 -7.86
CA MET A 44 29.88 15.69 -7.50
C MET A 44 30.50 14.32 -7.74
N GLY A 45 31.60 14.29 -8.49
CA GLY A 45 32.11 13.12 -9.19
C GLY A 45 32.33 11.87 -8.32
N LEU A 46 32.43 10.72 -9.00
CA LEU A 46 32.93 9.48 -8.40
C LEU A 46 34.38 9.70 -7.94
N VAL A 47 34.59 9.84 -6.63
CA VAL A 47 35.92 9.88 -6.03
C VAL A 47 36.21 8.50 -5.46
N THR A 48 37.34 7.93 -5.87
CA THR A 48 37.72 6.56 -5.58
C THR A 48 38.57 6.51 -4.29
N LYS A 49 38.03 5.76 -3.31
CA LYS A 49 38.55 5.22 -2.03
C LYS A 49 37.31 4.85 -1.20
N GLY A 50 37.45 4.06 -0.13
CA GLY A 50 36.41 4.08 0.90
C GLY A 50 36.36 5.50 1.46
N ILE A 51 35.33 6.27 1.12
CA ILE A 51 35.22 7.68 1.50
C ILE A 51 33.85 7.98 2.07
N ILE A 52 33.81 9.04 2.88
CA ILE A 52 32.59 9.63 3.42
C ILE A 52 31.65 9.95 2.24
N ALA A 53 30.42 9.45 2.30
CA ALA A 53 29.36 9.83 1.37
C ALA A 53 28.80 11.20 1.78
N GLU A 54 28.40 12.06 0.85
CA GLU A 54 27.81 13.34 1.22
C GLU A 54 26.33 13.18 1.64
N PRO A 55 25.78 14.08 2.48
CA PRO A 55 24.37 14.05 2.85
C PRO A 55 23.45 14.04 1.62
N GLY A 56 22.65 12.98 1.46
CA GLY A 56 21.70 12.84 0.35
C GLY A 56 22.24 12.15 -0.91
N ASP A 57 23.51 11.69 -0.93
CA ASP A 57 24.06 10.92 -2.06
C ASP A 57 23.35 9.59 -2.28
N TRP A 58 22.87 8.97 -1.20
CA TRP A 58 22.26 7.65 -1.18
C TRP A 58 20.89 7.69 -0.51
N PRO A 59 19.90 8.38 -1.12
CA PRO A 59 18.62 8.66 -0.47
C PRO A 59 17.74 7.43 -0.24
N TRP A 60 18.13 6.29 -0.82
CA TRP A 60 17.50 5.00 -0.59
C TRP A 60 18.15 4.19 0.54
N HIS A 61 19.33 4.58 1.03
CA HIS A 61 19.99 3.85 2.12
C HIS A 61 19.26 4.10 3.45
N VAL A 62 19.06 3.04 4.23
CA VAL A 62 18.48 3.12 5.57
C VAL A 62 19.31 2.33 6.55
N ALA A 63 19.28 2.75 7.81
CA ALA A 63 19.89 2.02 8.91
C ALA A 63 18.83 1.26 9.71
N LEU A 64 19.03 -0.05 9.88
CA LEU A 64 18.23 -0.92 10.72
C LEU A 64 18.80 -0.95 12.15
N PHE A 65 17.93 -0.67 13.11
CA PHE A 65 18.24 -0.73 14.54
C PHE A 65 17.39 -1.79 15.22
N ALA A 66 17.92 -2.37 16.30
CA ALA A 66 17.18 -3.25 17.18
C ALA A 66 17.00 -2.60 18.56
N HIS A 67 15.80 -2.76 19.13
CA HIS A 67 15.53 -2.43 20.53
C HIS A 67 16.26 -3.41 21.46
N MET A 68 16.88 -2.89 22.51
CA MET A 68 17.54 -3.69 23.55
C MET A 68 16.82 -3.45 24.88
N LYS A 69 16.54 -4.52 25.64
CA LYS A 69 15.62 -4.50 26.81
C LYS A 69 16.02 -3.51 27.92
N SER A 70 17.28 -3.06 27.97
CA SER A 70 17.79 -2.16 29.01
C SER A 70 18.88 -1.18 28.51
N GLU A 71 19.04 -1.02 27.19
CA GLU A 71 20.13 -0.22 26.60
C GLU A 71 19.64 0.63 25.43
N LYS A 72 20.48 1.59 25.00
CA LYS A 72 20.21 2.36 23.78
C LYS A 72 20.03 1.42 22.58
N PRO A 73 19.16 1.75 21.62
CA PRO A 73 19.02 0.96 20.40
C PRO A 73 20.38 0.76 19.71
N ALA A 74 20.63 -0.47 19.26
CA ALA A 74 21.88 -0.81 18.59
C ALA A 74 21.68 -0.89 17.08
N TYR A 75 22.57 -0.25 16.32
CA TYR A 75 22.68 -0.46 14.88
C TYR A 75 22.95 -1.94 14.58
N LYS A 76 22.28 -2.47 13.55
CA LYS A 76 22.42 -3.87 13.12
C LYS A 76 22.96 -3.99 11.71
N CYS A 77 22.29 -3.34 10.76
CA CYS A 77 22.51 -3.54 9.33
C CYS A 77 22.03 -2.32 8.53
N GLY A 78 22.44 -2.27 7.26
CA GLY A 78 21.86 -1.38 6.27
C GLY A 78 20.60 -1.94 5.62
N GLY A 79 20.02 -1.15 4.73
CA GLY A 79 18.91 -1.54 3.87
C GLY A 79 18.73 -0.56 2.71
N SER A 80 17.84 -0.91 1.77
CA SER A 80 17.52 -0.09 0.59
C SER A 80 16.01 0.10 0.44
N ILE A 81 15.54 1.34 0.37
CA ILE A 81 14.14 1.69 0.08
C ILE A 81 13.85 1.37 -1.38
N ILE A 82 12.90 0.46 -1.63
CA ILE A 82 12.52 0.06 -3.00
C ILE A 82 11.14 0.57 -3.42
N SER A 83 10.30 0.94 -2.45
CA SER A 83 9.00 1.57 -2.67
C SER A 83 8.53 2.27 -1.41
N GLN A 84 7.36 2.90 -1.45
CA GLN A 84 6.77 3.56 -0.28
C GLN A 84 6.45 2.57 0.85
N HIS A 85 6.38 1.27 0.55
CA HIS A 85 5.95 0.25 1.51
C HIS A 85 7.03 -0.75 1.89
N PHE A 86 8.18 -0.75 1.20
CA PHE A 86 9.19 -1.77 1.43
C PHE A 86 10.62 -1.24 1.41
N VAL A 87 11.39 -1.77 2.35
CA VAL A 87 12.85 -1.74 2.40
C VAL A 87 13.36 -3.16 2.23
N LEU A 88 14.37 -3.34 1.38
CA LEU A 88 15.13 -4.57 1.26
C LEU A 88 16.33 -4.56 2.20
N SER A 89 16.61 -5.69 2.84
CA SER A 89 17.83 -5.95 3.61
C SER A 89 18.17 -7.44 3.55
N ALA A 90 19.21 -7.86 4.26
CA ALA A 90 19.58 -9.27 4.38
C ALA A 90 18.72 -9.95 5.46
N ALA A 91 18.36 -11.22 5.25
CA ALA A 91 17.57 -11.98 6.21
C ALA A 91 18.35 -12.26 7.50
N HIS A 92 19.67 -12.45 7.41
CA HIS A 92 20.51 -12.71 8.58
C HIS A 92 20.60 -11.53 9.56
N CYS A 93 20.26 -10.32 9.13
CA CYS A 93 20.15 -9.16 10.01
C CYS A 93 19.03 -9.29 11.03
N ILE A 94 18.09 -10.20 10.79
CA ILE A 94 16.89 -10.41 11.60
C ILE A 94 17.05 -11.70 12.41
N LYS A 95 17.26 -11.57 13.72
CA LYS A 95 17.37 -12.72 14.63
C LYS A 95 16.02 -13.45 14.80
N GLU A 96 14.96 -12.66 14.92
CA GLU A 96 13.58 -13.09 15.03
C GLU A 96 12.73 -12.10 14.25
N PRO A 97 11.82 -12.54 13.35
CA PRO A 97 11.02 -11.65 12.52
C PRO A 97 9.85 -11.02 13.30
N ASN A 98 10.11 -10.57 14.53
CA ASN A 98 9.19 -9.76 15.31
C ASN A 98 9.44 -8.27 14.98
N PRO A 99 8.52 -7.57 14.29
CA PRO A 99 8.71 -6.18 13.88
C PRO A 99 8.89 -5.22 15.06
N ASP A 100 8.31 -5.54 16.23
CA ASP A 100 8.36 -4.67 17.42
C ASP A 100 9.78 -4.63 18.04
N HIS A 101 10.69 -5.51 17.59
CA HIS A 101 12.09 -5.50 18.00
C HIS A 101 12.97 -4.58 17.16
N TYR A 102 12.47 -4.01 16.06
CA TYR A 102 13.29 -3.26 15.11
C TYR A 102 12.61 -1.99 14.60
N PHE A 103 13.44 -1.04 14.14
CA PHE A 103 13.00 0.15 13.44
C PHE A 103 14.06 0.59 12.42
N LEU A 104 13.65 1.43 11.48
CA LEU A 104 14.50 1.99 10.43
C LEU A 104 14.71 3.48 10.64
N LYS A 105 15.92 3.97 10.38
CA LYS A 105 16.22 5.39 10.18
C LYS A 105 16.49 5.62 8.69
N ALA A 106 15.70 6.48 8.04
CA ALA A 106 15.88 6.91 6.65
C ALA A 106 16.35 8.36 6.57
N GLY A 107 17.02 8.73 5.48
CA GLY A 107 17.63 10.07 5.33
C GLY A 107 18.87 10.27 6.21
N ILE A 108 19.44 9.19 6.72
CA ILE A 108 20.51 9.20 7.70
C ILE A 108 21.89 9.34 7.06
N HIS A 109 22.68 10.27 7.57
CA HIS A 109 24.09 10.43 7.24
C HIS A 109 25.00 10.10 8.43
N HIS A 110 24.57 10.41 9.66
CA HIS A 110 25.27 10.05 10.90
C HIS A 110 24.40 9.16 11.82
N LEU A 111 24.95 8.05 12.32
CA LEU A 111 24.21 7.08 13.15
C LEU A 111 23.69 7.67 14.48
N ASN A 112 24.51 8.54 15.10
CA ASN A 112 24.34 9.02 16.47
C ASN A 112 23.86 10.48 16.56
N ASN A 113 23.36 11.06 15.46
CA ASN A 113 22.86 12.44 15.46
C ASN A 113 21.32 12.47 15.56
N ASP A 114 20.80 12.42 16.79
CA ASP A 114 19.34 12.45 17.02
C ASP A 114 18.69 13.83 16.76
N ASN A 115 19.49 14.88 16.52
CA ASN A 115 19.01 16.23 16.21
C ASN A 115 18.86 16.51 14.71
N ASP A 116 19.20 15.55 13.84
CA ASP A 116 19.12 15.71 12.40
C ASP A 116 17.66 15.69 11.92
N THR A 117 17.14 16.85 11.52
CA THR A 117 15.76 17.00 11.04
C THR A 117 15.50 16.30 9.70
N SER A 118 16.55 15.89 8.98
CA SER A 118 16.40 15.13 7.73
C SER A 118 16.15 13.65 7.95
N VAL A 119 16.38 13.16 9.18
CA VAL A 119 16.19 11.75 9.55
C VAL A 119 14.73 11.48 9.91
N VAL A 120 14.17 10.45 9.29
CA VAL A 120 12.82 9.97 9.61
C VAL A 120 12.90 8.55 10.17
N VAL A 121 12.31 8.36 11.35
CA VAL A 121 12.22 7.06 12.02
C VAL A 121 10.94 6.32 11.62
N TYR A 122 11.07 5.08 11.20
CA TYR A 122 9.98 4.20 10.84
C TYR A 122 9.99 2.94 11.70
N ASN A 123 8.95 2.70 12.49
CA ASN A 123 8.78 1.38 13.11
C ASN A 123 8.39 0.37 12.02
N LEU A 124 8.59 -0.91 12.30
CA LEU A 124 8.22 -1.96 11.36
C LEU A 124 6.82 -2.51 11.66
N PHE A 125 6.02 -2.59 10.62
CA PHE A 125 4.75 -3.33 10.62
C PHE A 125 5.00 -4.83 10.49
N GLU A 126 5.84 -5.23 9.53
CA GLU A 126 6.07 -6.62 9.13
C GLU A 126 7.52 -6.81 8.68
N ILE A 127 8.06 -7.99 8.97
CA ILE A 127 9.35 -8.46 8.46
C ILE A 127 9.10 -9.78 7.76
N ILE A 128 9.42 -9.84 6.46
CA ILE A 128 9.19 -10.99 5.61
C ILE A 128 10.54 -11.53 5.19
N LEU A 129 10.96 -12.63 5.81
CA LEU A 129 12.14 -13.37 5.37
C LEU A 129 11.78 -14.19 4.13
N HIS A 130 12.71 -14.37 3.21
CA HIS A 130 12.47 -15.29 2.10
C HIS A 130 12.14 -16.70 2.64
N PRO A 131 11.10 -17.38 2.15
CA PRO A 131 10.61 -18.64 2.74
C PRO A 131 11.62 -19.79 2.68
N LYS A 132 12.61 -19.67 1.77
CA LYS A 132 13.72 -20.62 1.62
C LYS A 132 15.03 -20.08 2.20
N TYR A 133 14.98 -19.10 3.09
CA TYR A 133 16.17 -18.58 3.77
C TYR A 133 16.74 -19.65 4.71
N ASP A 134 18.04 -19.91 4.60
CA ASP A 134 18.78 -20.80 5.49
C ASP A 134 19.84 -20.03 6.28
N ARG A 135 19.72 -20.03 7.60
CA ARG A 135 20.63 -19.29 8.51
C ARG A 135 22.04 -19.87 8.63
N HIS A 136 22.24 -21.13 8.25
CA HIS A 136 23.54 -21.80 8.33
C HIS A 136 24.34 -21.56 7.05
N THR A 137 23.66 -21.60 5.91
CA THR A 137 24.30 -21.46 4.60
C THR A 137 24.15 -20.07 3.98
N PHE A 138 23.36 -19.19 4.60
CA PHE A 138 22.93 -17.90 4.04
C PHE A 138 22.27 -18.02 2.65
N TYR A 139 21.69 -19.20 2.35
CA TYR A 139 20.90 -19.42 1.15
C TYR A 139 19.68 -18.50 1.15
N ASN A 140 19.38 -17.82 0.04
CA ASN A 140 18.30 -16.81 -0.04
C ASN A 140 18.31 -15.77 1.10
N ASP A 141 19.48 -15.22 1.41
CA ASP A 141 19.65 -14.19 2.44
C ASP A 141 19.10 -12.84 1.97
N ILE A 142 17.77 -12.70 2.02
CA ILE A 142 17.01 -11.51 1.63
C ILE A 142 15.74 -11.40 2.48
N ALA A 143 15.44 -10.18 2.92
CA ALA A 143 14.25 -9.87 3.69
C ALA A 143 13.61 -8.56 3.20
N LEU A 144 12.28 -8.54 3.21
CA LEU A 144 11.49 -7.33 3.05
C LEU A 144 11.07 -6.84 4.43
N MET A 145 11.29 -5.56 4.68
CA MET A 145 10.82 -4.88 5.87
C MET A 145 9.79 -3.86 5.45
N ARG A 146 8.60 -3.96 6.05
CA ARG A 146 7.50 -3.06 5.79
C ARG A 146 7.35 -2.07 6.93
N PRO A 147 7.55 -0.76 6.69
CA PRO A 147 7.26 0.27 7.68
C PRO A 147 5.79 0.31 8.12
N ASP A 148 5.54 0.87 9.29
CA ASP A 148 4.21 1.10 9.88
C ASP A 148 3.33 2.13 9.14
N ARG A 149 3.94 2.92 8.26
CA ARG A 149 3.30 3.91 7.39
C ARG A 149 4.08 4.08 6.09
N ALA A 150 3.47 4.67 5.06
CA ALA A 150 4.16 4.91 3.81
C ALA A 150 5.40 5.80 3.99
N ILE A 151 6.49 5.46 3.30
CA ILE A 151 7.69 6.28 3.21
C ILE A 151 7.38 7.47 2.31
N SER A 152 7.66 8.68 2.81
CA SER A 152 7.44 9.92 2.06
C SER A 152 8.67 10.24 1.23
N PHE A 153 8.46 10.46 -0.07
CA PHE A 153 9.51 10.85 -1.02
C PHE A 153 9.55 12.37 -1.28
N ALA A 154 9.01 13.14 -0.33
CA ALA A 154 9.01 14.60 -0.38
C ALA A 154 10.40 15.20 -0.15
N SER A 155 11.26 14.52 0.62
CA SER A 155 12.64 14.96 0.88
C SER A 155 13.57 14.62 -0.30
N PHE A 156 14.70 15.34 -0.39
CA PHE A 156 15.80 14.96 -1.28
C PHE A 156 16.64 13.81 -0.71
N SER A 157 16.66 13.64 0.62
CA SER A 157 17.43 12.61 1.33
C SER A 157 16.70 11.26 1.46
N ILE A 158 15.44 11.17 1.02
CA ILE A 158 14.62 9.96 1.09
C ILE A 158 13.96 9.73 -0.27
N PHE A 159 14.44 8.75 -1.02
CA PHE A 159 13.95 8.43 -2.36
C PHE A 159 14.24 6.97 -2.70
N PRO A 160 13.38 6.24 -3.43
CA PRO A 160 13.57 4.81 -3.65
C PRO A 160 14.64 4.51 -4.70
N ILE A 161 15.34 3.38 -4.57
CA ILE A 161 16.19 2.80 -5.60
C ILE A 161 15.37 2.00 -6.59
N CYS A 162 15.78 1.96 -7.86
CA CYS A 162 15.13 1.05 -8.82
C CYS A 162 15.57 -0.41 -8.60
N LEU A 163 14.63 -1.34 -8.75
CA LEU A 163 14.95 -2.76 -8.90
C LEU A 163 15.48 -3.05 -10.30
N TRP A 164 16.36 -4.04 -10.42
CA TRP A 164 16.89 -4.46 -11.71
C TRP A 164 15.77 -4.90 -12.67
N PRO A 165 15.75 -4.43 -13.93
CA PRO A 165 14.70 -4.79 -14.88
C PRO A 165 14.71 -6.29 -15.21
N THR A 166 13.52 -6.89 -15.23
CA THR A 166 13.30 -8.34 -15.03
C THR A 166 13.48 -9.25 -16.25
N HIS A 167 13.86 -8.75 -17.41
CA HIS A 167 13.92 -9.60 -18.62
C HIS A 167 15.36 -10.04 -18.91
N ASN A 168 15.70 -11.27 -18.49
CA ASN A 168 16.99 -11.93 -18.73
C ASN A 168 18.22 -11.24 -18.11
N ALA A 169 18.06 -10.66 -16.92
CA ALA A 169 19.17 -10.06 -16.19
C ALA A 169 20.22 -11.12 -15.85
N THR A 170 21.35 -11.09 -16.56
CA THR A 170 22.49 -11.98 -16.27
C THR A 170 23.53 -11.21 -15.47
N LEU A 171 24.44 -11.93 -14.82
CA LEU A 171 25.59 -11.27 -14.16
C LEU A 171 26.48 -10.54 -15.18
N ILE A 172 26.42 -10.91 -16.47
CA ILE A 172 27.17 -10.27 -17.57
C ILE A 172 26.90 -8.77 -17.63
N ASP A 173 25.68 -8.33 -17.29
CA ASP A 173 25.30 -6.92 -17.32
C ASP A 173 26.10 -6.04 -16.33
N VAL A 174 26.73 -6.67 -15.32
CA VAL A 174 27.46 -6.00 -14.24
C VAL A 174 28.91 -6.47 -14.08
N LEU A 175 29.31 -7.59 -14.69
CA LEU A 175 30.68 -8.17 -14.58
C LEU A 175 31.78 -7.20 -15.02
N SER A 176 31.52 -6.36 -16.03
CA SER A 176 32.50 -5.40 -16.56
C SER A 176 32.36 -4.00 -15.96
N ARG A 177 31.49 -3.81 -14.96
CA ARG A 177 31.12 -2.51 -14.42
C ARG A 177 31.51 -2.40 -12.95
N SER A 178 31.87 -1.19 -12.52
CA SER A 178 32.00 -0.88 -11.09
C SER A 178 30.64 -0.48 -10.53
N GLY A 179 30.25 -1.11 -9.43
CA GLY A 179 29.12 -0.70 -8.60
C GLY A 179 29.63 -0.01 -7.35
N ILE A 180 28.71 0.59 -6.58
CA ILE A 180 29.05 1.23 -5.31
C ILE A 180 28.30 0.52 -4.18
N ALA A 181 29.06 0.02 -3.19
CA ALA A 181 28.52 -0.46 -1.94
C ALA A 181 28.47 0.68 -0.93
N VAL A 182 27.43 0.71 -0.10
CA VAL A 182 27.16 1.80 0.85
C VAL A 182 26.74 1.23 2.19
N GLY A 183 27.28 1.78 3.28
CA GLY A 183 26.95 1.33 4.62
C GLY A 183 27.74 2.02 5.72
N PHE A 184 27.52 1.56 6.95
CA PHE A 184 28.20 2.01 8.17
C PHE A 184 29.11 0.92 8.74
N GLY A 185 29.65 0.04 7.89
CA GLY A 185 30.54 -1.03 8.30
C GLY A 185 31.81 -0.54 9.01
N PHE A 186 32.61 -1.49 9.48
CA PHE A 186 33.85 -1.16 10.18
C PHE A 186 34.77 -0.27 9.34
N ASP A 187 35.19 0.82 9.95
CA ASP A 187 36.23 1.71 9.42
C ASP A 187 37.65 1.14 9.69
N GLU A 188 38.67 1.91 9.34
CA GLU A 188 40.08 1.58 9.58
C GLU A 188 40.44 1.33 11.05
N THR A 189 39.60 1.79 12.00
CA THR A 189 39.75 1.56 13.44
C THR A 189 39.03 0.31 13.94
N HIS A 190 38.45 -0.48 13.03
CA HIS A 190 37.64 -1.67 13.33
C HIS A 190 36.39 -1.37 14.16
N ARG A 191 35.81 -0.17 13.99
CA ARG A 191 34.57 0.26 14.64
C ARG A 191 33.53 0.60 13.60
N ILE A 192 32.26 0.38 13.92
CA ILE A 192 31.14 0.85 13.11
C ILE A 192 31.33 2.35 12.84
N SER A 193 31.38 2.72 11.57
CA SER A 193 31.56 4.12 11.21
C SER A 193 30.35 4.93 11.66
N GLU A 194 30.58 6.07 12.30
CA GLU A 194 29.49 6.97 12.68
C GLU A 194 28.87 7.68 11.48
N THR A 195 29.57 7.71 10.35
CA THR A 195 29.22 8.45 9.13
C THR A 195 29.08 7.49 7.96
N LEU A 196 28.10 7.72 7.09
CA LEU A 196 27.83 6.85 5.95
C LEU A 196 29.03 6.81 5.00
N GLN A 197 29.49 5.61 4.65
CA GLN A 197 30.62 5.38 3.75
C GLN A 197 30.16 4.79 2.42
N GLN A 198 30.98 4.96 1.40
CA GLN A 198 30.82 4.30 0.10
C GLN A 198 32.13 3.69 -0.41
N ALA A 199 32.04 2.57 -1.12
CA ALA A 199 33.18 1.89 -1.72
C ALA A 199 32.89 1.42 -3.16
N SER A 200 33.85 1.61 -4.07
CA SER A 200 33.76 1.13 -5.45
C SER A 200 34.13 -0.34 -5.55
N MET A 201 33.18 -1.14 -6.02
CA MET A 201 33.22 -2.60 -6.06
C MET A 201 33.14 -3.11 -7.49
N LYS A 202 33.99 -4.08 -7.82
CA LYS A 202 33.96 -4.79 -9.11
C LYS A 202 33.33 -6.17 -8.92
N VAL A 203 32.32 -6.48 -9.71
CA VAL A 203 31.73 -7.83 -9.75
C VAL A 203 32.75 -8.79 -10.37
N ILE A 204 32.91 -9.96 -9.77
CA ILE A 204 33.78 -11.01 -10.29
C ILE A 204 32.99 -12.27 -10.58
N GLU A 205 33.56 -13.13 -11.41
CA GLU A 205 32.95 -14.42 -11.71
C GLU A 205 32.87 -15.28 -10.46
N LYS A 206 31.80 -16.06 -10.37
CA LYS A 206 31.51 -16.89 -9.22
C LYS A 206 32.58 -17.95 -8.98
N GLN A 207 33.14 -18.53 -10.04
CA GLN A 207 34.24 -19.50 -9.94
C GLN A 207 35.49 -18.84 -9.35
N GLN A 208 35.87 -17.67 -9.88
CA GLN A 208 36.98 -16.87 -9.34
C GLN A 208 36.76 -16.51 -7.87
N CYS A 209 35.53 -16.15 -7.49
CA CYS A 209 35.19 -15.86 -6.10
C CYS A 209 35.39 -17.07 -5.18
N ILE A 210 34.93 -18.25 -5.59
CA ILE A 210 35.06 -19.49 -4.83
C ILE A 210 36.54 -19.85 -4.64
N GLU A 211 37.37 -19.67 -5.66
CA GLU A 211 38.81 -19.96 -5.62
C GLU A 211 39.60 -19.01 -4.71
N GLN A 212 39.16 -17.75 -4.59
CA GLN A 212 39.80 -16.76 -3.73
C GLN A 212 39.34 -16.83 -2.27
N LEU A 213 38.21 -17.48 -2.00
CA LEU A 213 37.64 -17.55 -0.65
C LEU A 213 38.16 -18.76 0.14
N PRO A 214 38.40 -18.61 1.45
CA PRO A 214 38.77 -19.73 2.33
C PRO A 214 37.76 -20.88 2.35
N GLU A 215 38.21 -22.10 2.68
CA GLU A 215 37.36 -23.32 2.62
C GLU A 215 36.05 -23.23 3.42
N HIS A 216 36.05 -22.54 4.57
CA HIS A 216 34.88 -22.41 5.42
C HIS A 216 33.84 -21.39 4.90
N VAL A 217 34.14 -20.61 3.86
CA VAL A 217 33.21 -19.63 3.24
C VAL A 217 33.00 -19.84 1.75
N ARG A 218 33.82 -20.66 1.08
CA ARG A 218 33.72 -20.93 -0.37
C ARG A 218 32.39 -21.56 -0.82
N PHE A 219 31.56 -22.06 0.09
CA PHE A 219 30.23 -22.59 -0.23
C PHE A 219 29.17 -21.48 -0.36
N LEU A 220 29.37 -20.32 0.28
CA LEU A 220 28.41 -19.20 0.27
C LEU A 220 28.13 -18.68 -1.15
N PRO A 221 29.13 -18.53 -2.04
CA PRO A 221 28.86 -18.08 -3.40
C PRO A 221 28.14 -19.11 -4.27
N GLN A 222 28.05 -20.39 -3.88
CA GLN A 222 27.53 -21.48 -4.74
C GLN A 222 26.03 -21.38 -5.02
N ASP A 223 25.27 -20.63 -4.22
CA ASP A 223 23.85 -20.35 -4.46
C ASP A 223 23.64 -19.54 -5.75
N ALA A 224 22.67 -19.95 -6.57
CA ALA A 224 22.29 -19.25 -7.80
C ALA A 224 21.79 -17.81 -7.54
N GLY A 225 21.27 -17.53 -6.35
CA GLY A 225 20.89 -16.21 -5.87
C GLY A 225 22.05 -15.38 -5.32
N LYS A 226 23.31 -15.79 -5.51
CA LYS A 226 24.49 -15.08 -5.01
C LYS A 226 25.39 -14.56 -6.12
N MET A 227 26.04 -13.45 -5.81
CA MET A 227 27.10 -12.85 -6.62
C MET A 227 28.26 -12.43 -5.74
N CYS A 228 29.41 -12.16 -6.36
CA CYS A 228 30.58 -11.67 -5.64
C CYS A 228 31.07 -10.36 -6.20
N ALA A 229 31.58 -9.51 -5.31
CA ALA A 229 32.30 -8.32 -5.70
C ALA A 229 33.52 -8.11 -4.80
N ILE A 230 34.55 -7.49 -5.35
CA ILE A 230 35.78 -7.13 -4.65
C ILE A 230 36.04 -5.64 -4.79
N GLY A 231 36.68 -5.05 -3.78
CA GLY A 231 37.17 -3.69 -3.83
C GLY A 231 37.98 -3.40 -5.09
N THR A 232 37.69 -2.30 -5.76
CA THR A 232 38.52 -1.81 -6.88
C THR A 232 39.83 -1.20 -6.42
N GLU A 233 39.89 -0.78 -5.15
CA GLU A 233 41.08 -0.20 -4.54
C GLU A 233 41.53 -1.02 -3.33
N SER A 234 42.84 -0.98 -3.05
CA SER A 234 43.41 -1.69 -1.92
C SER A 234 42.84 -1.15 -0.60
N GLY A 235 42.26 -2.05 0.21
CA GLY A 235 41.66 -1.72 1.50
C GLY A 235 40.19 -1.27 1.44
N ALA A 236 39.65 -0.96 0.27
CA ALA A 236 38.24 -0.56 0.12
C ALA A 236 37.35 -1.79 -0.11
N ASN A 237 36.65 -2.28 0.90
CA ASN A 237 35.74 -3.42 0.78
C ASN A 237 34.65 -3.34 1.85
N VAL A 238 33.59 -4.13 1.70
CA VAL A 238 32.53 -4.22 2.72
C VAL A 238 33.01 -5.03 3.92
N CYS A 239 32.52 -4.66 5.10
CA CYS A 239 32.87 -5.31 6.35
C CYS A 239 31.65 -5.50 7.27
N SER A 240 31.91 -6.03 8.47
CA SER A 240 30.94 -6.13 9.56
C SER A 240 30.24 -4.79 9.76
N GLY A 241 28.90 -4.79 9.69
CA GLY A 241 28.07 -3.58 9.75
C GLY A 241 27.58 -3.07 8.40
N ASP A 242 28.15 -3.50 7.27
CA ASP A 242 27.60 -3.22 5.93
C ASP A 242 26.51 -4.20 5.51
N SER A 243 26.34 -5.31 6.24
CA SER A 243 25.31 -6.32 6.03
C SER A 243 23.94 -5.69 5.76
N GLY A 244 23.22 -6.21 4.76
CA GLY A 244 21.92 -5.66 4.34
C GLY A 244 21.99 -4.37 3.51
N GLY A 245 23.14 -3.68 3.48
CA GLY A 245 23.40 -2.55 2.59
C GLY A 245 23.38 -2.96 1.12
N GLY A 246 23.11 -2.00 0.23
CA GLY A 246 22.99 -2.25 -1.21
C GLY A 246 24.30 -2.08 -1.96
N LEU A 247 24.44 -2.85 -3.04
CA LEU A 247 25.41 -2.65 -4.12
C LEU A 247 24.65 -2.11 -5.35
N TYR A 248 24.94 -0.86 -5.70
CA TYR A 248 24.19 -0.09 -6.69
C TYR A 248 24.99 0.14 -7.97
N PHE A 249 24.31 0.13 -9.12
CA PHE A 249 24.89 0.45 -10.42
C PHE A 249 24.08 1.53 -11.11
N ALA A 250 24.75 2.55 -11.64
CA ALA A 250 24.12 3.57 -12.48
C ALA A 250 23.98 3.06 -13.92
N LYS A 251 22.82 3.18 -14.55
CA LYS A 251 22.58 2.96 -15.98
C LYS A 251 21.70 4.08 -16.49
N ASP A 252 22.14 4.80 -17.53
CA ASP A 252 21.38 5.89 -18.14
C ASP A 252 20.89 6.93 -17.11
N GLN A 253 21.77 7.34 -16.18
CA GLN A 253 21.49 8.26 -15.05
C GLN A 253 20.52 7.74 -13.98
N VAL A 254 20.07 6.48 -14.08
CA VAL A 254 19.23 5.81 -13.08
C VAL A 254 20.04 4.77 -12.31
N TRP A 255 19.95 4.79 -11.00
CA TRP A 255 20.60 3.82 -10.12
C TRP A 255 19.71 2.61 -9.88
N TYR A 256 20.33 1.42 -9.93
CA TYR A 256 19.67 0.14 -9.73
C TYR A 256 20.32 -0.63 -8.59
N LEU A 257 19.51 -1.25 -7.73
CA LEU A 257 19.96 -2.20 -6.73
C LEU A 257 20.22 -3.55 -7.40
N ARG A 258 21.46 -4.04 -7.32
CA ARG A 258 21.83 -5.36 -7.84
C ARG A 258 22.17 -6.34 -6.73
N GLY A 259 22.96 -5.92 -5.74
CA GLY A 259 23.41 -6.79 -4.65
C GLY A 259 22.94 -6.31 -3.29
N ILE A 260 22.74 -7.23 -2.36
CA ILE A 260 22.60 -6.96 -0.92
C ILE A 260 23.80 -7.59 -0.22
N VAL A 261 24.54 -6.84 0.60
CA VAL A 261 25.69 -7.35 1.35
C VAL A 261 25.23 -8.51 2.24
N SER A 262 25.77 -9.71 2.01
CA SER A 262 25.39 -10.93 2.72
C SER A 262 26.52 -11.42 3.62
N ALA A 263 27.73 -11.57 3.09
CA ALA A 263 28.89 -12.01 3.86
C ALA A 263 30.19 -11.39 3.33
N ALA A 264 31.10 -11.06 4.23
CA ALA A 264 32.46 -10.62 3.93
C ALA A 264 33.47 -11.60 4.53
N ALA A 265 34.60 -11.80 3.86
CA ALA A 265 35.68 -12.64 4.38
C ALA A 265 36.35 -12.00 5.61
N ARG A 266 36.72 -12.82 6.60
CA ARG A 266 37.38 -12.38 7.85
C ARG A 266 38.85 -12.80 7.86
N ARG A 267 39.73 -11.98 8.46
CA ARG A 267 41.18 -12.27 8.52
C ARG A 267 41.52 -13.43 9.44
N ASP A 268 40.86 -13.54 10.60
CA ASP A 268 41.27 -14.50 11.63
C ASP A 268 40.07 -15.14 12.35
N LEU A 269 39.48 -16.18 11.76
CA LEU A 269 38.43 -16.96 12.44
C LEU A 269 38.94 -17.74 13.65
N ASP A 270 40.26 -17.93 13.75
CA ASP A 270 40.91 -18.75 14.78
C ASP A 270 41.37 -17.94 16.01
N THR A 271 41.58 -16.62 15.89
CA THR A 271 42.06 -15.76 17.00
C THR A 271 40.93 -15.02 17.72
N GLY A 272 39.72 -15.00 17.15
CA GLY A 272 38.55 -14.35 17.73
C GLY A 272 38.44 -12.84 17.46
N GLU A 273 39.41 -12.24 16.76
CA GLU A 273 39.31 -10.85 16.29
C GLU A 273 38.49 -10.79 14.99
N ALA A 274 37.25 -10.32 15.06
CA ALA A 274 36.34 -10.27 13.92
C ALA A 274 36.65 -9.11 12.94
N THR A 275 37.85 -9.09 12.35
CA THR A 275 38.27 -8.09 11.36
C THR A 275 38.11 -8.62 9.94
N CYS A 276 37.71 -7.76 9.01
CA CYS A 276 37.47 -8.17 7.62
C CYS A 276 38.75 -8.19 6.81
N ASN A 277 38.84 -9.13 5.87
CA ASN A 277 39.93 -9.15 4.90
C ASN A 277 39.53 -8.40 3.63
N ALA A 278 39.83 -7.10 3.59
CA ALA A 278 39.51 -6.26 2.45
C ALA A 278 40.16 -6.72 1.12
N ALA A 279 41.17 -7.59 1.16
CA ALA A 279 41.81 -8.16 -0.03
C ALA A 279 41.03 -9.33 -0.66
N LEU A 280 40.00 -9.83 0.01
CA LEU A 280 39.20 -10.96 -0.46
C LEU A 280 37.81 -10.51 -0.96
N PRO A 281 37.18 -11.23 -1.90
CA PRO A 281 35.83 -10.92 -2.35
C PRO A 281 34.80 -11.00 -1.22
N ALA A 282 33.74 -10.19 -1.34
CA ALA A 282 32.54 -10.31 -0.53
C ALA A 282 31.39 -10.91 -1.33
N THR A 283 30.53 -11.65 -0.64
CA THR A 283 29.34 -12.30 -1.19
C THR A 283 28.10 -11.43 -0.97
N TYR A 284 27.32 -11.28 -2.03
CA TYR A 284 26.09 -10.51 -2.06
C TYR A 284 24.93 -11.40 -2.51
N THR A 285 23.73 -11.12 -2.02
CA THR A 285 22.50 -11.67 -2.59
C THR A 285 22.16 -10.91 -3.89
N ASP A 286 22.04 -11.61 -5.01
CA ASP A 286 21.70 -11.07 -6.33
C ASP A 286 20.19 -10.78 -6.42
N VAL A 287 19.83 -9.51 -6.18
CA VAL A 287 18.43 -9.05 -6.11
C VAL A 287 17.67 -9.32 -7.39
N ALA A 288 18.34 -9.37 -8.54
CA ALA A 288 17.69 -9.66 -9.82
C ALA A 288 16.96 -11.02 -9.79
N GLN A 289 17.49 -12.01 -9.07
CA GLN A 289 16.90 -13.34 -8.92
C GLN A 289 15.64 -13.37 -8.03
N TYR A 290 15.40 -12.32 -7.24
CA TYR A 290 14.29 -12.24 -6.27
C TYR A 290 13.18 -11.28 -6.68
N THR A 291 13.31 -10.64 -7.83
CA THR A 291 12.35 -9.65 -8.35
C THR A 291 10.91 -10.18 -8.42
N THR A 292 10.70 -11.43 -8.81
CA THR A 292 9.36 -12.06 -8.80
C THR A 292 8.77 -12.13 -7.38
N TRP A 293 9.56 -12.57 -6.40
CA TRP A 293 9.14 -12.64 -4.99
C TRP A 293 8.87 -11.24 -4.43
N ILE A 294 9.73 -10.27 -4.73
CA ILE A 294 9.56 -8.88 -4.33
C ILE A 294 8.26 -8.30 -4.91
N ASN A 295 8.06 -8.44 -6.22
CA ASN A 295 6.89 -7.90 -6.91
C ASN A 295 5.58 -8.52 -6.43
N ALA A 296 5.55 -9.83 -6.13
CA ALA A 296 4.38 -10.47 -5.55
C ALA A 296 3.97 -9.84 -4.21
N HIS A 297 4.94 -9.55 -3.32
CA HIS A 297 4.65 -8.90 -2.04
C HIS A 297 4.22 -7.43 -2.22
N GLN A 298 4.83 -6.71 -3.15
CA GLN A 298 4.39 -5.34 -3.48
C GLN A 298 2.94 -5.32 -4.01
N GLN A 299 2.59 -6.26 -4.89
CA GLN A 299 1.23 -6.40 -5.40
C GLN A 299 0.21 -6.75 -4.31
N LEU A 300 0.55 -7.64 -3.37
CA LEU A 300 -0.34 -8.00 -2.26
C LEU A 300 -0.66 -6.79 -1.36
N VAL A 301 0.28 -5.86 -1.19
CA VAL A 301 0.02 -4.61 -0.45
C VAL A 301 -0.90 -3.69 -1.24
N ASP A 302 -0.61 -3.51 -2.53
CA ASP A 302 -1.42 -2.71 -3.45
C ASP A 302 -2.86 -3.22 -3.64
N GLN A 303 -3.08 -4.53 -3.44
CA GLN A 303 -4.35 -5.22 -3.64
C GLN A 303 -5.21 -5.33 -2.35
N ARG A 304 -4.80 -4.76 -1.21
CA ARG A 304 -5.61 -4.86 0.02
C ARG A 304 -6.64 -3.75 0.20
N ASN A 305 -6.47 -2.62 -0.48
CA ASN A 305 -7.38 -1.48 -0.45
C ASN A 305 -7.55 -0.96 -1.87
N LEU A 306 -8.72 -1.22 -2.47
CA LEU A 306 -8.98 -0.99 -3.89
C LEU A 306 -8.63 0.44 -4.34
N LEU A 307 -8.90 1.43 -3.49
CA LEU A 307 -8.71 2.85 -3.78
C LEU A 307 -7.43 3.45 -3.19
N LYS A 308 -6.56 2.64 -2.57
CA LYS A 308 -5.28 3.06 -1.96
C LYS A 308 -5.39 4.24 -0.99
N LEU A 309 -6.52 4.38 -0.30
CA LEU A 309 -6.76 5.41 0.70
C LEU A 309 -6.17 5.04 2.07
N GLU A 310 -5.13 5.74 2.50
CA GLU A 310 -4.46 5.48 3.79
C GLU A 310 -5.39 5.66 5.00
N ASP A 311 -6.41 6.50 4.92
CA ASP A 311 -7.34 6.83 6.01
C ASP A 311 -8.70 6.13 5.91
N CYS A 312 -8.84 5.09 5.08
CA CYS A 312 -10.09 4.36 4.99
C CYS A 312 -10.32 3.43 6.19
N GLY A 313 -11.59 3.21 6.53
CA GLY A 313 -12.02 2.15 7.44
C GLY A 313 -11.43 2.24 8.84
N VAL A 314 -11.02 3.42 9.32
CA VAL A 314 -10.33 3.56 10.62
C VAL A 314 -11.17 2.95 11.74
N ALA A 315 -10.63 1.93 12.42
CA ALA A 315 -11.33 1.28 13.51
C ALA A 315 -11.09 1.99 14.85
N ARG A 316 -12.09 2.77 15.27
CA ARG A 316 -12.13 3.37 16.61
C ARG A 316 -12.43 2.31 17.66
N ASN A 317 -11.99 2.57 18.88
CA ASN A 317 -12.16 1.68 20.03
C ASN A 317 -11.61 0.27 19.73
N SER A 318 -10.47 0.21 19.04
CA SER A 318 -9.84 -1.01 18.53
C SER A 318 -9.39 -2.00 19.61
N GLU A 319 -9.23 -1.51 20.84
CA GLU A 319 -8.91 -2.26 22.05
C GLU A 319 -10.09 -3.13 22.52
N VAL A 320 -11.33 -2.76 22.16
CA VAL A 320 -12.52 -3.55 22.47
C VAL A 320 -12.68 -4.65 21.41
N GLN A 321 -12.45 -5.90 21.82
CA GLN A 321 -12.52 -7.06 20.90
C GLN A 321 -13.94 -7.33 20.40
N ASP A 322 -14.94 -7.21 21.26
CA ASP A 322 -16.33 -7.46 20.90
C ASP A 322 -16.94 -6.22 20.25
N GLU A 323 -17.17 -6.32 18.94
CA GLU A 323 -17.76 -5.25 18.15
C GLU A 323 -19.09 -4.76 18.71
N MET A 324 -19.89 -5.67 19.29
CA MET A 324 -21.20 -5.33 19.85
C MET A 324 -21.11 -4.56 21.17
N LYS A 325 -19.91 -4.40 21.75
CA LYS A 325 -19.67 -3.59 22.95
C LYS A 325 -19.11 -2.19 22.69
N LYS A 326 -18.68 -1.88 21.45
CA LYS A 326 -18.16 -0.55 21.11
C LYS A 326 -19.25 0.53 21.19
N PRO A 327 -18.97 1.83 21.35
CA PRO A 327 -20.01 2.84 21.12
C PRO A 327 -20.52 2.78 19.67
N VAL A 328 -21.76 3.21 19.42
CA VAL A 328 -22.28 3.40 18.04
C VAL A 328 -21.99 4.81 17.55
N PHE A 329 -22.05 5.79 18.46
CA PHE A 329 -21.72 7.18 18.16
C PHE A 329 -20.32 7.29 17.55
N ASN A 330 -20.24 7.86 16.34
CA ASN A 330 -18.99 8.10 15.63
C ASN A 330 -18.16 6.84 15.30
N GLN A 331 -18.73 5.63 15.42
CA GLN A 331 -18.03 4.37 15.14
C GLN A 331 -18.02 4.02 13.65
N TYR A 332 -19.05 4.45 12.91
CA TYR A 332 -19.25 4.11 11.49
C TYR A 332 -19.38 5.36 10.60
N PRO A 333 -18.31 6.20 10.52
CA PRO A 333 -18.33 7.55 9.90
C PRO A 333 -18.47 7.58 8.38
N TRP A 334 -18.58 6.42 7.72
CA TRP A 334 -18.83 6.29 6.29
C TRP A 334 -20.32 6.19 5.93
N ASN A 335 -21.21 5.98 6.91
CA ASN A 335 -22.64 5.95 6.67
C ASN A 335 -23.13 7.31 6.17
N ALA A 336 -23.93 7.28 5.11
CA ALA A 336 -24.52 8.46 4.49
C ALA A 336 -26.01 8.26 4.27
N LEU A 337 -26.76 9.36 4.24
CA LEU A 337 -28.19 9.37 3.90
C LEU A 337 -28.38 10.06 2.56
N LEU A 338 -29.19 9.47 1.69
CA LEU A 338 -29.56 10.06 0.41
C LEU A 338 -30.77 10.98 0.59
N GLU A 339 -30.61 12.24 0.20
CA GLU A 339 -31.60 13.30 0.36
C GLU A 339 -32.37 13.53 -0.95
N PHE A 340 -33.67 13.22 -0.91
CA PHE A 340 -34.57 13.38 -2.05
C PHE A 340 -35.48 14.58 -1.84
N ARG A 341 -35.54 15.45 -2.84
CA ARG A 341 -36.47 16.58 -2.86
C ARG A 341 -37.71 16.24 -3.67
N GLN A 342 -38.88 16.48 -3.09
CA GLN A 342 -40.13 16.39 -3.84
C GLN A 342 -40.26 17.59 -4.79
N LEU A 343 -40.67 17.37 -6.05
CA LEU A 343 -40.69 18.43 -7.08
C LEU A 343 -41.56 19.65 -6.68
N ASP A 344 -42.66 19.41 -5.95
CA ASP A 344 -43.64 20.45 -5.57
C ASP A 344 -43.55 20.91 -4.11
N LYS A 345 -42.61 20.37 -3.31
CA LYS A 345 -42.47 20.71 -1.89
C LYS A 345 -41.02 21.01 -1.52
N VAL A 346 -40.85 21.84 -0.50
CA VAL A 346 -39.51 22.11 0.09
C VAL A 346 -39.03 20.94 0.95
N GLN A 347 -39.91 19.97 1.26
CA GLN A 347 -39.58 18.87 2.14
C GLN A 347 -38.60 17.88 1.50
N THR A 348 -37.50 17.64 2.21
CA THR A 348 -36.53 16.61 1.90
C THR A 348 -36.94 15.30 2.57
N HIS A 349 -36.81 14.20 1.83
CA HIS A 349 -37.08 12.86 2.29
C HIS A 349 -35.80 12.03 2.29
N LEU A 350 -35.59 11.30 3.39
CA LEU A 350 -34.52 10.33 3.54
C LEU A 350 -35.13 8.98 3.17
N VAL A 351 -34.67 8.35 2.09
CA VAL A 351 -35.28 7.10 1.60
C VAL A 351 -34.30 5.94 1.70
N CYS A 352 -33.07 6.17 1.24
CA CYS A 352 -32.00 5.20 1.20
C CYS A 352 -30.73 5.75 1.86
N SER A 353 -29.84 4.85 2.20
CA SER A 353 -28.49 5.12 2.63
C SER A 353 -27.51 5.02 1.45
N GLY A 354 -26.34 5.62 1.62
CA GLY A 354 -25.17 5.43 0.78
C GLY A 354 -23.92 5.36 1.66
N ILE A 355 -22.78 5.00 1.09
CA ILE A 355 -21.53 4.79 1.81
C ILE A 355 -20.41 5.62 1.21
N LEU A 356 -19.76 6.43 2.03
CA LEU A 356 -18.56 7.16 1.63
C LEU A 356 -17.42 6.17 1.43
N ILE A 357 -16.94 6.03 0.20
CA ILE A 357 -15.81 5.16 -0.16
C ILE A 357 -14.57 5.97 -0.56
N HIS A 358 -14.76 7.25 -0.90
CA HIS A 358 -13.72 8.21 -1.27
C HIS A 358 -14.20 9.63 -0.90
N PRO A 359 -13.32 10.61 -0.58
CA PRO A 359 -13.76 11.97 -0.27
C PRO A 359 -14.69 12.61 -1.32
N ARG A 360 -14.63 12.14 -2.57
CA ARG A 360 -15.46 12.63 -3.69
C ARG A 360 -16.60 11.70 -4.12
N TYR A 361 -16.63 10.45 -3.64
CA TYR A 361 -17.56 9.43 -4.15
C TYR A 361 -18.27 8.66 -3.04
N VAL A 362 -19.59 8.54 -3.22
CA VAL A 362 -20.47 7.74 -2.36
C VAL A 362 -21.01 6.57 -3.18
N LEU A 363 -20.84 5.35 -2.66
CA LEU A 363 -21.42 4.15 -3.23
C LEU A 363 -22.85 3.98 -2.73
N ALA A 364 -23.78 3.71 -3.64
CA ALA A 364 -25.19 3.53 -3.33
C ALA A 364 -25.75 2.34 -4.13
N VAL A 365 -26.95 1.91 -3.74
CA VAL A 365 -27.68 0.89 -4.49
C VAL A 365 -28.37 1.54 -5.70
N GLY A 366 -28.23 0.95 -6.88
CA GLY A 366 -28.68 1.54 -8.16
C GLY A 366 -30.17 1.90 -8.15
N HIS A 367 -31.03 1.00 -7.69
CA HIS A 367 -32.46 1.20 -7.63
C HIS A 367 -32.89 2.27 -6.60
N CYS A 368 -32.03 2.74 -5.71
CA CYS A 368 -32.34 3.87 -4.84
C CYS A 368 -32.20 5.22 -5.55
N VAL A 369 -31.32 5.29 -6.55
CA VAL A 369 -30.96 6.54 -7.22
C VAL A 369 -31.63 6.66 -8.59
N GLU A 370 -32.10 5.53 -9.12
CA GLU A 370 -32.85 5.48 -10.36
C GLU A 370 -34.32 5.84 -10.12
N GLY A 371 -34.67 7.13 -10.29
CA GLY A 371 -36.03 7.59 -10.60
C GLY A 371 -37.18 7.00 -9.77
N VAL A 372 -36.91 6.61 -8.51
CA VAL A 372 -37.75 5.72 -7.68
C VAL A 372 -39.17 6.25 -7.49
N PHE A 373 -39.34 7.56 -7.66
CA PHE A 373 -40.63 8.19 -7.63
C PHE A 373 -40.64 9.28 -8.70
N SER A 374 -41.62 9.25 -9.62
CA SER A 374 -41.82 10.28 -10.65
C SER A 374 -41.86 11.72 -10.10
N ASN A 375 -42.12 11.88 -8.81
CA ASN A 375 -42.23 13.17 -8.12
C ASN A 375 -41.04 13.52 -7.20
N TYR A 376 -39.97 12.71 -7.14
CA TYR A 376 -38.83 12.94 -6.26
C TYR A 376 -37.51 12.92 -7.04
N LYS A 377 -36.63 13.87 -6.71
CA LYS A 377 -35.30 13.99 -7.31
C LYS A 377 -34.24 13.85 -6.22
N LEU A 378 -33.28 12.95 -6.44
CA LEU A 378 -32.07 12.87 -5.61
C LEU A 378 -31.27 14.17 -5.75
N GLN A 379 -31.00 14.85 -4.63
CA GLN A 379 -30.35 16.16 -4.61
C GLN A 379 -28.95 16.09 -4.01
N SER A 380 -28.83 15.55 -2.81
CA SER A 380 -27.62 15.62 -1.99
C SER A 380 -27.42 14.33 -1.20
N VAL A 381 -26.23 14.22 -0.63
CA VAL A 381 -25.87 13.19 0.35
C VAL A 381 -25.53 13.86 1.67
N ARG A 382 -26.17 13.40 2.76
CA ARG A 382 -25.85 13.83 4.12
C ARG A 382 -24.86 12.85 4.76
N LEU A 383 -23.72 13.37 5.19
CA LEU A 383 -22.60 12.65 5.80
C LEU A 383 -22.44 13.05 7.26
N GLY A 384 -21.91 12.14 8.08
CA GLY A 384 -21.60 12.40 9.49
C GLY A 384 -22.82 12.59 10.40
N GLU A 385 -23.98 12.13 9.95
CA GLU A 385 -25.22 12.12 10.73
C GLU A 385 -25.20 10.99 11.77
N TYR A 386 -25.81 11.22 12.94
CA TYR A 386 -26.02 10.18 13.95
C TYR A 386 -27.47 10.14 14.40
N ASN A 387 -28.04 11.30 14.77
CA ASN A 387 -29.44 11.44 15.13
C ASN A 387 -30.12 12.48 14.23
N ILE A 388 -30.95 12.02 13.29
CA ILE A 388 -31.60 12.87 12.27
C ILE A 388 -32.56 13.93 12.83
N ARG A 389 -32.84 13.91 14.15
CA ARG A 389 -33.69 14.88 14.84
C ARG A 389 -32.90 16.02 15.49
N SER A 390 -31.58 15.92 15.56
CA SER A 390 -30.70 16.96 16.09
C SER A 390 -29.78 17.51 15.00
N VAL A 391 -29.32 18.75 15.20
CA VAL A 391 -28.32 19.38 14.33
C VAL A 391 -26.90 19.09 14.84
N GLU A 392 -26.75 19.07 16.16
CA GLU A 392 -25.51 18.73 16.86
C GLU A 392 -25.73 17.50 17.72
N ASP A 393 -24.82 16.53 17.62
CA ASP A 393 -24.83 15.32 18.43
C ASP A 393 -23.57 15.25 19.28
N ALA A 394 -23.69 14.76 20.51
CA ALA A 394 -22.57 14.56 21.43
C ALA A 394 -22.59 13.15 22.00
N ASP A 395 -21.41 12.64 22.36
CA ASP A 395 -21.30 11.39 23.10
C ASP A 395 -21.86 11.61 24.52
N PRO A 396 -22.83 10.80 24.98
CA PRO A 396 -23.33 10.88 26.36
C PRO A 396 -22.23 10.78 27.43
N ASN A 397 -21.13 10.08 27.13
CA ASN A 397 -20.00 9.89 28.05
C ASN A 397 -18.90 10.95 27.87
N ALA A 398 -18.93 11.73 26.79
CA ALA A 398 -17.96 12.78 26.50
C ALA A 398 -18.63 14.00 25.83
N PRO A 399 -19.51 14.72 26.57
CA PRO A 399 -20.38 15.76 26.00
C PRO A 399 -19.65 17.00 25.48
N ALA A 400 -18.35 17.16 25.80
CA ALA A 400 -17.54 18.30 25.36
C ALA A 400 -17.20 18.27 23.85
N THR A 401 -17.41 17.14 23.16
CA THR A 401 -17.16 17.03 21.72
C THR A 401 -18.47 16.86 20.97
N THR A 402 -18.92 17.91 20.29
CA THR A 402 -20.09 17.85 19.39
C THR A 402 -19.66 17.54 17.96
N ILE A 403 -20.51 16.83 17.22
CA ILE A 403 -20.37 16.59 15.79
C ILE A 403 -21.56 17.18 15.05
N THR A 404 -21.31 17.61 13.82
CA THR A 404 -22.33 18.10 12.88
C THR A 404 -22.29 17.29 11.60
N SER A 405 -23.46 17.10 10.99
CA SER A 405 -23.56 16.51 9.66
C SER A 405 -23.17 17.53 8.57
N GLN A 406 -22.85 17.00 7.39
CA GLN A 406 -22.54 17.79 6.19
C GLN A 406 -23.40 17.27 5.05
N SER A 407 -24.15 18.15 4.37
CA SER A 407 -24.88 17.79 3.16
C SER A 407 -24.13 18.29 1.93
N VAL A 408 -23.90 17.40 0.96
CA VAL A 408 -23.15 17.70 -0.27
C VAL A 408 -24.00 17.34 -1.47
N ASP A 409 -24.22 18.31 -2.37
CA ASP A 409 -24.94 18.10 -3.62
C ASP A 409 -24.26 17.04 -4.50
N ILE A 410 -25.06 16.31 -5.27
CA ILE A 410 -24.57 15.34 -6.24
C ILE A 410 -24.32 16.04 -7.58
N GLU A 411 -23.12 15.87 -8.10
CA GLU A 411 -22.68 16.36 -9.41
C GLU A 411 -23.11 15.42 -10.53
N GLN A 412 -22.88 14.11 -10.33
CA GLN A 412 -23.10 13.09 -11.34
C GLN A 412 -23.39 11.73 -10.71
N VAL A 413 -24.20 10.92 -11.39
CA VAL A 413 -24.53 9.54 -11.01
C VAL A 413 -24.00 8.60 -12.09
N PHE A 414 -23.26 7.58 -11.67
CA PHE A 414 -22.73 6.52 -12.53
C PHE A 414 -23.40 5.20 -12.14
N PHE A 415 -24.17 4.61 -13.05
CA PHE A 415 -24.71 3.27 -12.84
C PHE A 415 -23.69 2.22 -13.24
N HIS A 416 -23.69 1.08 -12.56
CA HIS A 416 -22.91 -0.06 -13.01
C HIS A 416 -23.36 -0.46 -14.43
N PRO A 417 -22.45 -0.71 -15.40
CA PRO A 417 -22.80 -0.95 -16.81
C PRO A 417 -23.76 -2.14 -17.01
N ASN A 418 -23.61 -3.16 -16.17
CA ASN A 418 -24.44 -4.37 -16.18
C ASN A 418 -25.65 -4.30 -15.23
N TYR A 419 -25.97 -3.11 -14.72
CA TYR A 419 -27.18 -2.92 -13.92
C TYR A 419 -28.41 -3.21 -14.78
N ASN A 420 -29.28 -4.13 -14.35
CA ASN A 420 -30.46 -4.51 -15.13
C ASN A 420 -31.75 -4.58 -14.31
N LYS A 421 -32.86 -4.51 -15.05
CA LYS A 421 -34.24 -4.75 -14.58
C LYS A 421 -34.88 -5.85 -15.43
N PRO A 422 -35.73 -6.72 -14.86
CA PRO A 422 -36.28 -6.67 -13.50
C PRO A 422 -35.49 -7.47 -12.45
N GLN A 423 -34.38 -8.11 -12.83
CA GLN A 423 -33.64 -9.01 -11.94
C GLN A 423 -32.79 -8.29 -10.88
N TYR A 424 -32.61 -6.96 -11.01
CA TYR A 424 -31.78 -6.16 -10.13
C TYR A 424 -30.36 -6.68 -10.01
N ALA A 425 -29.81 -7.25 -11.10
CA ALA A 425 -28.44 -7.68 -11.11
C ALA A 425 -27.50 -6.47 -11.12
N ASN A 426 -26.33 -6.58 -10.48
CA ASN A 426 -25.34 -5.50 -10.33
C ASN A 426 -25.94 -4.15 -9.88
N ASN A 427 -26.77 -4.19 -8.84
CA ASN A 427 -27.59 -3.06 -8.37
C ASN A 427 -26.77 -1.97 -7.66
N LEU A 428 -25.81 -1.35 -8.36
CA LEU A 428 -24.87 -0.37 -7.81
C LEU A 428 -24.90 0.93 -8.60
N ALA A 429 -24.68 2.02 -7.88
CA ALA A 429 -24.40 3.32 -8.45
C ALA A 429 -23.32 4.05 -7.64
N LEU A 430 -22.50 4.84 -8.32
CA LEU A 430 -21.55 5.78 -7.72
C LEU A 430 -22.07 7.19 -7.87
N LEU A 431 -22.08 7.93 -6.76
CA LEU A 431 -22.50 9.32 -6.68
C LEU A 431 -21.26 10.18 -6.53
N LYS A 432 -20.95 10.96 -7.57
CA LYS A 432 -19.88 11.97 -7.51
C LYS A 432 -20.44 13.20 -6.82
N LEU A 433 -19.80 13.56 -5.71
CA LEU A 433 -20.15 14.76 -4.95
C LEU A 433 -19.71 16.03 -5.68
N LYS A 434 -20.38 17.16 -5.45
CA LYS A 434 -20.04 18.47 -6.06
C LYS A 434 -18.78 19.11 -5.49
N HIS A 435 -18.42 18.76 -4.26
CA HIS A 435 -17.13 19.08 -3.63
C HIS A 435 -16.70 17.89 -2.78
N ASN A 436 -15.44 17.87 -2.32
CA ASN A 436 -14.98 16.82 -1.42
C ASN A 436 -15.76 16.91 -0.09
N ALA A 437 -16.15 15.77 0.45
CA ALA A 437 -16.58 15.65 1.84
C ALA A 437 -15.46 16.12 2.77
N ASP A 438 -15.84 16.77 3.86
CA ASP A 438 -14.90 17.28 4.86
C ASP A 438 -14.39 16.13 5.74
N THR A 439 -13.42 15.37 5.22
CA THR A 439 -12.82 14.25 5.93
C THR A 439 -11.86 14.67 7.04
N SER A 440 -11.73 15.98 7.34
CA SER A 440 -11.05 16.43 8.56
C SER A 440 -11.91 16.14 9.79
N LYS A 441 -13.24 16.08 9.63
CA LYS A 441 -14.17 15.77 10.70
C LYS A 441 -14.04 14.32 11.15
N PRO A 442 -14.14 14.05 12.47
CA PRO A 442 -14.03 12.69 12.98
C PRO A 442 -15.18 11.78 12.49
N ASN A 443 -16.37 12.33 12.30
CA ASN A 443 -17.60 11.64 11.89
C ASN A 443 -17.76 11.49 10.38
N ILE A 444 -16.78 11.92 9.56
CA ILE A 444 -16.83 11.79 8.11
C ILE A 444 -15.53 11.16 7.63
N LYS A 445 -15.54 9.86 7.40
CA LYS A 445 -14.36 9.11 6.91
C LYS A 445 -14.81 8.01 5.96
N PRO A 446 -14.05 7.72 4.89
CA PRO A 446 -14.42 6.66 3.96
C PRO A 446 -14.20 5.27 4.59
N ILE A 447 -14.98 4.26 4.15
CA ILE A 447 -14.69 2.84 4.44
C ILE A 447 -13.68 2.28 3.43
N CYS A 448 -12.92 1.24 3.81
CA CYS A 448 -12.08 0.54 2.85
C CYS A 448 -12.91 -0.36 1.93
N LEU A 449 -12.48 -0.47 0.69
CA LEU A 449 -13.01 -1.44 -0.26
C LEU A 449 -12.03 -2.61 -0.40
N PRO A 450 -12.47 -3.87 -0.25
CA PRO A 450 -11.61 -5.01 -0.48
C PRO A 450 -11.26 -5.09 -1.97
N ALA A 451 -10.05 -5.53 -2.31
CA ALA A 451 -9.73 -5.92 -3.69
C ALA A 451 -9.80 -7.44 -3.92
N VAL A 452 -10.03 -8.23 -2.87
CA VAL A 452 -10.37 -9.66 -2.92
C VAL A 452 -11.35 -9.98 -1.78
N ASP A 453 -12.26 -10.92 -2.01
CA ASP A 453 -13.23 -11.37 -1.02
C ASP A 453 -12.55 -12.20 0.09
N ASP A 454 -12.29 -11.56 1.23
CA ASP A 454 -11.62 -12.18 2.38
C ASP A 454 -12.49 -12.22 3.66
N TYR A 455 -13.77 -11.91 3.54
CA TYR A 455 -14.71 -11.85 4.67
C TYR A 455 -15.44 -13.17 4.95
N LYS A 456 -15.20 -14.23 4.17
CA LYS A 456 -15.92 -15.53 4.22
C LYS A 456 -15.83 -16.25 5.57
N GLU A 457 -14.85 -15.90 6.41
CA GLU A 457 -14.67 -16.45 7.78
C GLU A 457 -14.77 -15.38 8.89
N THR A 458 -15.24 -14.17 8.55
CA THR A 458 -15.19 -13.02 9.46
C THR A 458 -16.55 -12.66 10.06
N PHE A 459 -16.51 -11.99 11.22
CA PHE A 459 -17.69 -11.47 11.89
C PHE A 459 -18.21 -10.24 11.14
N LEU A 460 -19.47 -10.26 10.70
CA LEU A 460 -20.07 -9.17 9.95
C LEU A 460 -20.96 -8.30 10.84
N THR A 461 -21.00 -7.02 10.53
CA THR A 461 -21.83 -6.03 11.19
C THR A 461 -22.60 -5.25 10.14
N VAL A 462 -23.88 -5.04 10.38
CA VAL A 462 -24.68 -4.04 9.66
C VAL A 462 -24.81 -2.81 10.55
N SER A 463 -24.71 -1.62 9.96
CA SER A 463 -24.91 -0.36 10.69
C SER A 463 -25.82 0.56 9.89
N GLY A 464 -26.37 1.60 10.52
CA GLY A 464 -27.18 2.60 9.83
C GLY A 464 -28.50 2.86 10.54
N TRP A 465 -29.42 3.53 9.85
CA TRP A 465 -30.73 3.84 10.41
C TRP A 465 -31.72 2.73 10.08
N LYS A 466 -32.35 2.21 11.13
CA LYS A 466 -33.48 1.30 10.98
C LYS A 466 -34.68 2.06 10.45
N ARG A 467 -35.57 1.33 9.78
CA ARG A 467 -36.76 1.86 9.15
C ARG A 467 -37.91 0.88 9.30
N ASN A 468 -39.08 1.45 9.53
CA ASN A 468 -40.39 0.85 9.28
C ASN A 468 -41.19 1.83 8.40
N LYS A 469 -42.49 2.05 8.68
CA LYS A 469 -43.22 3.18 8.07
C LYS A 469 -42.51 4.53 8.25
N LEU A 470 -41.68 4.67 9.30
CA LEU A 470 -40.85 5.82 9.63
C LEU A 470 -39.38 5.42 9.80
N ILE A 471 -38.45 6.37 9.64
CA ILE A 471 -37.04 6.17 9.95
C ILE A 471 -36.80 6.37 11.45
N PHE A 472 -36.07 5.43 12.04
CA PHE A 472 -35.64 5.52 13.43
C PHE A 472 -34.55 6.58 13.52
N PRO A 473 -34.64 7.47 14.52
CA PRO A 473 -33.87 8.71 14.44
C PRO A 473 -32.38 8.51 14.65
N LYS A 474 -32.00 7.54 15.49
CA LYS A 474 -30.61 7.24 15.85
C LYS A 474 -30.07 6.09 15.02
N MET A 475 -28.80 6.17 14.66
CA MET A 475 -28.06 5.08 14.05
C MET A 475 -27.95 3.90 15.03
N GLU A 476 -28.08 2.68 14.50
CA GLU A 476 -27.95 1.43 15.23
C GLU A 476 -26.97 0.48 14.52
N ARG A 477 -26.68 -0.66 15.16
CA ARG A 477 -25.92 -1.76 14.56
C ARG A 477 -26.46 -3.11 15.00
N ASP A 478 -26.21 -4.13 14.19
CA ASP A 478 -26.48 -5.53 14.53
C ASP A 478 -25.41 -6.46 13.95
N ALA A 479 -25.18 -7.58 14.64
CA ALA A 479 -24.27 -8.63 14.18
C ALA A 479 -24.96 -9.55 13.17
N MET A 480 -24.24 -9.89 12.10
CA MET A 480 -24.72 -10.70 10.98
C MET A 480 -23.78 -11.87 10.72
N ASN A 481 -24.32 -12.98 10.20
CA ASN A 481 -23.56 -14.12 9.68
C ASN A 481 -23.90 -14.32 8.21
N LEU A 482 -22.91 -14.68 7.39
CA LEU A 482 -23.16 -15.06 6.00
C LEU A 482 -24.03 -16.30 5.92
N THR A 483 -24.92 -16.29 4.92
CA THR A 483 -25.68 -17.46 4.49
C THR A 483 -25.20 -17.90 3.11
N SER A 484 -25.24 -19.21 2.84
CA SER A 484 -24.88 -19.72 1.51
C SER A 484 -25.81 -19.17 0.43
N SER A 485 -25.27 -18.95 -0.77
CA SER A 485 -26.06 -18.47 -1.91
C SER A 485 -27.21 -19.44 -2.27
N ILE A 486 -27.01 -20.74 -2.10
CA ILE A 486 -28.01 -21.79 -2.33
C ILE A 486 -29.19 -21.65 -1.36
N THR A 487 -28.88 -21.53 -0.06
CA THR A 487 -29.91 -21.36 0.98
C THR A 487 -30.71 -20.07 0.73
N CYS A 488 -30.01 -18.96 0.45
CA CYS A 488 -30.67 -17.69 0.19
C CYS A 488 -31.62 -17.77 -1.02
N ARG A 489 -31.16 -18.32 -2.14
CA ARG A 489 -32.00 -18.53 -3.34
C ARG A 489 -33.22 -19.38 -3.02
N SER A 490 -33.06 -20.47 -2.28
CA SER A 490 -34.17 -21.35 -1.86
C SER A 490 -35.20 -20.61 -1.00
N GLU A 491 -34.76 -19.71 -0.12
CA GLU A 491 -35.66 -18.92 0.72
C GLU A 491 -36.47 -17.89 -0.07
N TYR A 492 -35.83 -17.18 -1.00
CA TYR A 492 -36.51 -16.19 -1.86
C TYR A 492 -37.40 -16.84 -2.93
N ASP A 493 -37.01 -18.01 -3.45
CA ASP A 493 -37.81 -18.78 -4.42
C ASP A 493 -39.15 -19.24 -3.82
N LYS A 494 -39.15 -19.65 -2.53
CA LYS A 494 -40.38 -19.95 -1.77
C LYS A 494 -41.33 -18.76 -1.63
N LEU A 495 -40.83 -17.54 -1.82
CA LEU A 495 -41.62 -16.30 -1.81
C LEU A 495 -41.98 -15.83 -3.22
N GLY A 496 -41.66 -16.60 -4.26
CA GLY A 496 -41.88 -16.24 -5.66
C GLY A 496 -40.89 -15.20 -6.19
N VAL A 497 -39.76 -14.99 -5.51
CA VAL A 497 -38.71 -14.05 -5.92
C VAL A 497 -37.53 -14.82 -6.49
N VAL A 498 -37.34 -14.73 -7.80
CA VAL A 498 -36.22 -15.38 -8.50
C VAL A 498 -35.00 -14.48 -8.46
N LEU A 499 -33.97 -14.90 -7.72
CA LEU A 499 -32.69 -14.20 -7.67
C LEU A 499 -31.83 -14.50 -8.92
N PRO A 500 -31.07 -13.53 -9.45
CA PRO A 500 -30.24 -13.72 -10.64
C PRO A 500 -29.20 -14.83 -10.40
N PRO A 501 -28.86 -15.68 -11.40
CA PRO A 501 -27.92 -16.80 -11.25
C PRO A 501 -26.48 -16.38 -10.95
N THR A 502 -26.16 -15.11 -11.11
CA THR A 502 -24.86 -14.51 -10.84
C THR A 502 -24.56 -14.41 -9.33
N GLU A 503 -23.26 -14.34 -8.99
CA GLU A 503 -22.78 -14.17 -7.59
C GLU A 503 -22.74 -12.69 -7.17
N ASP A 504 -23.54 -11.84 -7.80
CA ASP A 504 -23.65 -10.40 -7.52
C ASP A 504 -24.52 -10.10 -6.30
N VAL A 505 -25.09 -11.12 -5.67
CA VAL A 505 -25.89 -11.05 -4.47
C VAL A 505 -25.24 -11.85 -3.35
N LEU A 506 -25.15 -11.22 -2.19
CA LEU A 506 -24.72 -11.82 -0.94
C LEU A 506 -25.90 -11.82 0.04
N CYS A 507 -25.98 -12.83 0.89
CA CYS A 507 -27.04 -12.91 1.90
C CYS A 507 -26.46 -13.12 3.29
N ALA A 508 -27.10 -12.49 4.27
CA ALA A 508 -26.71 -12.61 5.67
C ALA A 508 -27.93 -12.66 6.58
N VAL A 509 -27.80 -13.38 7.68
CA VAL A 509 -28.82 -13.51 8.72
C VAL A 509 -28.34 -12.83 10.01
N TYR A 510 -29.26 -12.29 10.78
CA TYR A 510 -28.96 -11.75 12.10
C TYR A 510 -28.43 -12.85 13.02
N LYS A 511 -27.32 -12.58 13.72
CA LYS A 511 -26.78 -13.51 14.73
C LYS A 511 -27.75 -13.66 15.92
N THR A 512 -28.38 -12.55 16.31
CA THR A 512 -29.41 -12.50 17.36
C THR A 512 -30.48 -11.50 16.96
N ARG A 513 -31.69 -11.97 16.65
CA ARG A 513 -32.86 -11.11 16.40
C ARG A 513 -33.84 -11.24 17.57
N PRO A 514 -34.06 -10.20 18.38
CA PRO A 514 -35.05 -10.29 19.47
C PRO A 514 -36.46 -10.50 18.89
N LYS A 515 -37.23 -11.42 19.47
CA LYS A 515 -38.62 -11.69 19.04
C LYS A 515 -39.44 -10.40 19.13
N GLY A 516 -40.13 -10.03 18.04
CA GLY A 516 -41.00 -8.85 17.98
C GLY A 516 -40.37 -7.58 17.37
N HIS A 517 -39.07 -7.56 17.07
CA HIS A 517 -38.43 -6.42 16.39
C HIS A 517 -38.46 -6.58 14.85
N CYS A 518 -39.45 -5.94 14.23
CA CYS A 518 -39.62 -5.84 12.79
C CYS A 518 -39.17 -4.47 12.25
N HIS A 519 -37.91 -4.14 12.46
CA HIS A 519 -37.29 -2.93 11.93
C HIS A 519 -36.07 -3.35 11.14
N ASN A 520 -36.03 -2.98 9.86
CA ASN A 520 -34.93 -3.34 8.97
C ASN A 520 -34.06 -2.12 8.75
N TYR A 521 -32.78 -2.31 8.45
CA TYR A 521 -31.92 -1.22 8.04
C TYR A 521 -32.39 -0.64 6.70
N ALA A 522 -32.19 0.67 6.50
CA ALA A 522 -32.51 1.30 5.23
C ALA A 522 -31.69 0.67 4.10
N THR A 523 -32.29 0.56 2.91
CA THR A 523 -31.58 0.12 1.70
C THR A 523 -30.34 0.98 1.48
N GLY A 524 -29.22 0.35 1.14
CA GLY A 524 -27.90 0.96 1.01
C GLY A 524 -27.10 0.99 2.32
N SER A 525 -27.62 0.45 3.41
CA SER A 525 -26.84 0.29 4.65
C SER A 525 -25.68 -0.69 4.44
N PRO A 526 -24.50 -0.45 5.02
CA PRO A 526 -23.31 -1.26 4.79
C PRO A 526 -23.38 -2.56 5.58
N LEU A 527 -23.03 -3.65 4.91
CA LEU A 527 -22.52 -4.85 5.56
C LEU A 527 -21.00 -4.76 5.57
N GLN A 528 -20.41 -4.77 6.75
CA GLN A 528 -18.99 -4.51 6.94
C GLN A 528 -18.36 -5.51 7.90
N TYR A 529 -17.06 -5.70 7.76
CA TYR A 529 -16.26 -6.57 8.62
C TYR A 529 -14.97 -5.86 8.99
N ILE A 530 -14.34 -6.33 10.06
CA ILE A 530 -13.05 -5.82 10.50
C ILE A 530 -11.98 -6.81 10.10
N LYS A 531 -10.97 -6.31 9.41
CA LYS A 531 -9.74 -7.02 9.12
C LYS A 531 -8.56 -6.24 9.66
N ARG A 532 -7.56 -6.93 10.21
CA ARG A 532 -6.27 -6.29 10.48
C ARG A 532 -5.51 -6.16 9.17
N VAL A 533 -5.37 -4.92 8.72
CA VAL A 533 -4.48 -4.55 7.61
C VAL A 533 -3.40 -3.71 8.23
N ASP A 534 -2.19 -4.24 8.17
CA ASP A 534 -1.02 -3.56 8.70
C ASP A 534 -1.03 -3.43 10.23
N LYS A 535 -1.45 -4.52 10.92
CA LYS A 535 -1.62 -4.62 12.39
C LYS A 535 -2.71 -3.69 12.92
N VAL A 536 -3.15 -2.72 12.12
CA VAL A 536 -4.25 -1.81 12.40
C VAL A 536 -5.56 -2.48 11.99
N PRO A 537 -6.54 -2.62 12.90
CA PRO A 537 -7.87 -3.04 12.50
C PRO A 537 -8.49 -1.97 11.61
N ARG A 538 -9.04 -2.40 10.48
CA ARG A 538 -9.77 -1.55 9.54
C ARG A 538 -11.08 -2.20 9.16
N TYR A 539 -12.09 -1.38 8.95
CA TYR A 539 -13.38 -1.78 8.42
C TYR A 539 -13.35 -1.82 6.90
N PHE A 540 -13.87 -2.93 6.37
CA PHE A 540 -14.04 -3.16 4.95
C PHE A 540 -15.52 -3.35 4.64
N LEU A 541 -15.94 -2.82 3.49
CA LEU A 541 -17.29 -2.99 2.99
C LEU A 541 -17.40 -4.35 2.29
N ALA A 542 -18.21 -5.25 2.83
CA ALA A 542 -18.56 -6.52 2.17
C ALA A 542 -19.71 -6.35 1.18
N GLY A 543 -20.68 -5.49 1.48
CA GLY A 543 -21.84 -5.30 0.63
C GLY A 543 -22.77 -4.17 1.07
N LEU A 544 -23.81 -3.93 0.28
CA LEU A 544 -24.83 -2.92 0.54
C LEU A 544 -26.21 -3.56 0.59
N MET A 545 -27.00 -3.27 1.63
CA MET A 545 -28.34 -3.85 1.79
C MET A 545 -29.24 -3.46 0.62
N VAL A 546 -29.85 -4.43 -0.06
CA VAL A 546 -30.74 -4.20 -1.21
C VAL A 546 -32.20 -4.32 -0.79
N PHE A 547 -32.57 -5.52 -0.36
CA PHE A 547 -33.92 -5.86 0.06
C PHE A 547 -33.87 -6.55 1.40
N SER A 548 -34.89 -6.25 2.21
CA SER A 548 -35.07 -6.96 3.46
C SER A 548 -36.03 -8.12 3.32
N PHE A 549 -35.79 -9.20 4.05
CA PHE A 549 -36.63 -10.38 3.98
C PHE A 549 -38.09 -10.05 4.39
N PRO A 550 -39.10 -10.42 3.59
CA PRO A 550 -40.49 -10.09 3.89
C PRO A 550 -40.96 -10.60 5.26
N HIS A 551 -41.85 -9.83 5.89
CA HIS A 551 -42.51 -10.17 7.17
C HIS A 551 -41.59 -10.32 8.39
N CYS A 552 -40.35 -9.85 8.35
CA CYS A 552 -39.45 -9.78 9.50
C CYS A 552 -39.32 -11.12 10.27
N ARG A 553 -39.28 -12.25 9.54
CA ARG A 553 -39.09 -13.55 10.17
C ARG A 553 -37.75 -13.59 10.91
N ALA A 554 -37.72 -14.30 12.03
CA ALA A 554 -36.53 -14.41 12.88
C ALA A 554 -35.33 -15.04 12.16
N GLU A 555 -35.59 -15.86 11.14
CA GLU A 555 -34.60 -16.69 10.44
C GLU A 555 -34.49 -16.37 8.93
N GLY A 556 -34.94 -15.19 8.49
CA GLY A 556 -34.90 -14.80 7.08
C GLY A 556 -33.56 -14.19 6.67
N SER A 557 -33.06 -14.55 5.47
CA SER A 557 -31.84 -13.97 4.89
C SER A 557 -32.07 -12.56 4.33
N GLU A 558 -31.36 -11.57 4.87
CA GLU A 558 -31.31 -10.22 4.32
C GLU A 558 -30.38 -10.20 3.10
N MET A 559 -30.75 -9.42 2.06
CA MET A 559 -30.05 -9.42 0.78
C MET A 559 -29.14 -8.20 0.63
N PHE A 560 -27.92 -8.42 0.17
CA PHE A 560 -26.89 -7.41 -0.05
C PHE A 560 -26.32 -7.53 -1.47
N VAL A 561 -25.85 -6.43 -2.03
CA VAL A 561 -25.03 -6.48 -3.25
C VAL A 561 -23.65 -7.02 -2.89
N ASN A 562 -23.16 -7.98 -3.67
CA ASN A 562 -21.76 -8.42 -3.61
C ASN A 562 -20.87 -7.47 -4.43
N LEU A 563 -19.79 -6.98 -3.83
CA LEU A 563 -18.88 -6.03 -4.45
C LEU A 563 -17.76 -6.68 -5.28
N GLU A 564 -17.57 -7.99 -5.19
CA GLU A 564 -16.48 -8.75 -5.82
C GLU A 564 -16.25 -8.37 -7.30
N ARG A 565 -17.35 -8.29 -8.07
CA ARG A 565 -17.30 -8.04 -9.52
C ARG A 565 -17.39 -6.56 -9.90
N ALA A 566 -17.60 -5.69 -8.92
CA ALA A 566 -17.70 -4.25 -9.14
C ALA A 566 -16.36 -3.53 -8.90
N CYS A 567 -15.34 -4.21 -8.36
CA CYS A 567 -14.05 -3.63 -8.01
C CYS A 567 -13.39 -2.86 -9.16
N ASP A 568 -13.29 -3.48 -10.35
CA ASP A 568 -12.66 -2.82 -11.50
C ASP A 568 -13.44 -1.59 -11.95
N TRP A 569 -14.77 -1.70 -12.02
CA TRP A 569 -15.63 -0.58 -12.38
C TRP A 569 -15.53 0.58 -11.37
N ILE A 570 -15.52 0.28 -10.06
CA ILE A 570 -15.37 1.30 -9.02
C ILE A 570 -14.01 1.98 -9.17
N LYS A 571 -12.94 1.19 -9.31
CA LYS A 571 -11.58 1.71 -9.46
C LYS A 571 -11.45 2.60 -10.69
N ASP A 572 -11.99 2.19 -11.82
CA ASP A 572 -11.92 2.95 -13.08
C ASP A 572 -12.76 4.22 -13.05
N THR A 573 -13.88 4.23 -12.33
CA THR A 573 -14.76 5.40 -12.21
C THR A 573 -14.20 6.45 -11.23
N VAL A 574 -13.50 6.02 -10.18
CA VAL A 574 -12.99 6.91 -9.12
C VAL A 574 -11.63 7.54 -9.48
N LYS A 575 -10.90 6.97 -10.45
CA LYS A 575 -9.57 7.41 -10.91
C LYS A 575 -9.45 8.91 -11.20
#